data_AF-A0A1D9CF79-F1
#
_entry.id   AF-A0A1D9CF79-F1
#
_cell.length_a   1.000
_cell.length_b   1.000
_cell.length_c   1.000
_cell.angle_alpha   90.00
_cell.angle_beta   90.00
_cell.angle_gamma   90.00
#
_symmetry.space_group_name_H-M   'P 1'
#
loop_
_entity.id
_entity.type
_entity.pdbx_description
1 polymer ?
#
loop_
_entity_poly.entity_id
_entity_poly.type
_entity_poly.pdbx_seq_one_letter_code
_entity_poly.pdbx_strand_id
1 'polypeptide(L)' 'QGERKISVLDTDYTHYMFFCVGPPLPSAEHGTVCQYLARTQKVDEEVMEKFSRALQPLPGHVQIIQDPSGGQERCDF' A
#
# COMPACT_ATOMS: atom_id res chain seq x y z
N GLN A 1 -1.07 24.04 -5.62
CA GLN A 1 -0.60 22.73 -6.13
C GLN A 1 -0.09 21.97 -4.92
N GLY A 2 -0.77 20.89 -4.51
CA GLY A 2 -0.52 20.22 -3.23
C GLY A 2 0.38 19.01 -3.42
N GLU A 3 1.54 19.00 -2.76
CA GLU A 3 2.42 17.83 -2.71
C GLU A 3 1.77 16.75 -1.84
N ARG A 4 1.53 15.56 -2.40
CA ARG A 4 1.02 14.43 -1.63
C ARG A 4 2.15 13.86 -0.77
N LYS A 5 1.84 13.53 0.48
CA LYS A 5 2.83 12.93 1.38
C LYS A 5 2.93 11.43 1.12
N ILE A 6 4.14 10.96 0.84
CA ILE A 6 4.47 9.54 0.74
C ILE A 6 5.17 9.12 2.04
N SER A 7 4.73 8.03 2.63
CA SER A 7 5.33 7.43 3.83
C SER A 7 5.62 5.96 3.58
N VAL A 8 6.82 5.50 3.93
CA VAL A 8 7.16 4.07 3.97
C VAL A 8 6.80 3.54 5.36
N LEU A 9 6.00 2.48 5.43
CA LEU A 9 5.58 1.87 6.69
C LEU A 9 6.58 0.81 7.17
N ASP A 10 7.01 -0.06 6.25
CA ASP A 10 7.96 -1.14 6.53
C ASP A 10 8.61 -1.64 5.23
N THR A 11 9.84 -2.12 5.32
CA THR A 11 10.55 -2.75 4.21
C THR A 11 11.77 -3.52 4.72
N ASP A 12 12.07 -4.64 4.08
CA ASP A 12 13.33 -5.39 4.26
C ASP A 12 14.35 -5.11 3.15
N TYR A 13 14.05 -4.15 2.26
CA TYR A 13 14.81 -3.75 1.07
C TYR A 13 15.05 -4.86 0.03
N THR A 14 14.66 -6.10 0.31
CA THR A 14 15.08 -7.30 -0.42
C THR A 14 13.91 -8.08 -0.98
N HIS A 15 12.76 -8.09 -0.31
CA HIS A 15 11.58 -8.85 -0.74
C HIS A 15 10.32 -8.00 -0.78
N TYR A 16 10.14 -7.05 0.15
CA TYR A 16 8.90 -6.26 0.23
C TYR A 16 9.10 -4.80 0.63
N MET A 17 8.13 -3.97 0.25
CA MET A 17 7.96 -2.62 0.74
C MET A 17 6.48 -2.30 0.92
N PHE A 18 6.12 -1.74 2.07
CA PHE A 18 4.81 -1.17 2.33
C PHE A 18 4.93 0.35 2.31
N PHE A 19 4.13 1.02 1.49
CA PHE A 19 4.10 2.47 1.48
C PHE A 19 2.67 2.99 1.40
N CYS A 20 2.45 4.21 1.86
CA CYS A 20 1.18 4.89 1.79
C CYS A 20 1.33 6.27 1.16
N VAL A 21 0.33 6.64 0.36
CA VAL A 21 0.14 7.98 -0.18
C VAL A 21 -1.03 8.59 0.57
N GLY A 22 -0.73 9.59 1.38
CA GLY A 22 -1.71 10.36 2.14
C GLY A 22 -2.15 11.63 1.41
N PRO A 23 -3.22 12.28 1.90
CA PRO A 23 -3.61 13.59 1.41
C PRO A 23 -2.50 14.64 1.64
N PRO A 24 -2.47 15.73 0.85
CA PRO A 24 -1.51 16.82 1.02
C PRO A 24 -1.70 17.58 2.34
N LEU A 25 -2.89 17.51 2.94
CA LEU A 25 -3.22 18.11 4.24
C LEU A 25 -4.04 17.12 5.08
N PRO A 26 -3.87 17.06 6.42
CA PRO A 26 -4.63 16.16 7.29
C PRO A 26 -6.15 16.34 7.25
N SER A 27 -6.62 17.52 6.84
CA SER A 27 -8.03 17.90 6.75
C SER A 27 -8.64 17.72 5.37
N ALA A 28 -7.89 17.22 4.38
CA ALA A 28 -8.43 16.98 3.05
C ALA A 28 -9.20 15.66 3.03
N GLU A 29 -10.38 15.64 2.40
CA GLU A 29 -11.25 14.47 2.33
C GLU A 29 -10.69 13.30 1.49
N HIS A 30 -9.50 13.45 0.92
CA HIS A 30 -8.84 12.40 0.15
C HIS A 30 -8.27 11.35 1.10
N GLY A 31 -8.74 10.10 0.96
CA GLY A 31 -8.27 8.98 1.76
C GLY A 31 -6.79 8.63 1.56
N THR A 32 -6.21 7.97 2.55
CA THR A 32 -4.87 7.37 2.45
C THR A 32 -4.96 6.07 1.66
N VAL A 33 -4.09 5.89 0.67
CA VAL A 33 -3.95 4.63 -0.08
C VAL A 33 -2.62 4.01 0.30
N CYS A 34 -2.65 2.74 0.72
CA CYS A 34 -1.44 1.97 1.03
C CYS A 34 -1.27 0.81 0.06
N GLN A 35 -0.03 0.51 -0.29
CA GLN A 35 0.32 -0.57 -1.22
C GLN A 35 1.41 -1.46 -0.63
N TYR A 36 1.28 -2.75 -0.91
CA TYR A 36 2.34 -3.75 -0.74
C TYR A 36 3.00 -3.99 -2.10
N LEU A 37 4.28 -3.64 -2.20
CA LEU A 37 5.13 -4.01 -3.33
C LEU A 37 5.96 -5.23 -2.98
N ALA A 38 5.80 -6.31 -3.74
CA ALA A 38 6.65 -7.49 -3.69
C ALA A 38 7.71 -7.42 -4.79
N ARG A 39 8.92 -7.93 -4.50
CA ARG A 39 9.99 -7.98 -5.51
C ARG A 39 9.75 -9.04 -6.60
N THR A 40 8.89 -10.01 -6.32
CA THR A 40 8.46 -11.03 -7.28
C THR A 40 6.94 -11.04 -7.38
N GLN A 41 6.39 -11.57 -8.46
CA GLN A 41 4.93 -11.69 -8.66
C GLN A 41 4.28 -12.74 -7.75
N LYS A 42 5.07 -13.50 -6.98
CA LYS A 42 4.52 -14.45 -6.01
C LYS A 42 4.04 -13.66 -4.79
N VAL A 43 2.75 -13.80 -4.49
CA VAL A 43 2.20 -13.33 -3.22
C VAL A 43 2.79 -14.19 -2.11
N ASP A 44 3.53 -13.55 -1.22
CA ASP A 44 3.96 -14.13 0.04
C ASP A 44 2.86 -13.90 1.09
N GLU A 45 2.23 -14.99 1.54
CA GLU A 45 1.10 -14.96 2.48
C GLU A 45 1.51 -14.40 3.85
N GLU A 46 2.72 -14.69 4.33
CA GLU A 46 3.23 -14.19 5.61
C GLU A 46 3.42 -12.68 5.54
N VAL A 47 3.97 -12.19 4.43
CA VAL A 47 4.14 -10.75 4.20
C VAL A 47 2.78 -10.06 4.00
N MET A 48 1.81 -10.73 3.38
CA MET A 48 0.44 -10.21 3.24
C MET A 48 -0.26 -10.07 4.61
N GLU A 49 -0.10 -11.04 5.51
CA GLU A 49 -0.57 -10.92 6.89
C GLU A 49 0.11 -9.77 7.62
N LYS A 50 1.43 -9.62 7.43
CA LYS A 50 2.19 -8.51 8.00
C LYS A 50 1.67 -7.16 7.51
N PHE A 51 1.36 -7.05 6.22
CA PHE A 51 0.74 -5.86 5.64
C PHE A 51 -0.62 -5.57 6.29
N SER A 52 -1.50 -6.57 6.38
CA SER A 52 -2.81 -6.43 7.05
C SER A 52 -2.67 -5.92 8.49
N ARG A 53 -1.73 -6.47 9.27
CA ARG A 53 -1.43 -6.00 10.63
C ARG A 53 -0.89 -4.56 10.65
N ALA A 54 -0.04 -4.19 9.70
CA ALA A 54 0.49 -2.83 9.59
C ALA A 54 -0.59 -1.79 9.28
N LEU A 55 -1.70 -2.19 8.64
CA LEU A 55 -2.83 -1.31 8.35
C LEU A 55 -3.84 -1.20 9.48
N GLN A 56 -3.88 -2.13 10.44
CA GLN A 56 -4.84 -2.09 11.58
C GLN A 56 -4.87 -0.77 12.37
N PRO A 57 -3.75 -0.04 12.57
CA PRO A 57 -3.76 1.24 13.26
C PRO A 57 -4.37 2.39 12.44
N LEU A 58 -4.60 2.21 11.14
CA LEU A 58 -5.12 3.27 10.29
C LEU A 58 -6.60 3.54 10.59
N PRO A 59 -7.02 4.82 10.65
CA PRO A 59 -8.41 5.17 10.90
C PRO A 59 -9.28 4.87 9.67
N GLY A 60 -10.48 4.33 9.90
CA GLY A 60 -11.48 4.07 8.86
C GLY A 60 -11.65 2.60 8.49
N HIS A 61 -12.41 2.34 7.43
CA HIS A 61 -12.57 0.99 6.88
C HIS A 61 -11.41 0.69 5.93
N VAL A 62 -10.49 -0.18 6.36
CA VAL A 62 -9.41 -0.69 5.51
C VAL A 62 -9.96 -1.79 4.62
N GLN A 63 -9.85 -1.62 3.30
CA GLN A 63 -10.15 -2.66 2.32
C GLN A 63 -8.85 -3.07 1.63
N ILE A 64 -8.53 -4.36 1.68
CA ILE A 64 -7.37 -4.93 0.99
C ILE A 64 -7.88 -5.50 -0.33
N ILE A 65 -7.42 -4.93 -1.44
CA ILE A 65 -7.69 -5.42 -2.79
C ILE A 65 -6.47 -6.22 -3.23
N GLN A 66 -6.63 -7.51 -3.42
CA GLN A 66 -5.62 -8.36 -4.01
C GLN A 66 -5.82 -8.38 -5.52
N ASP A 67 -4.78 -8.00 -6.29
CA ASP A 67 -4.82 -8.08 -7.74
C ASP A 67 -4.79 -9.55 -8.19
N PRO A 68 -5.87 -10.08 -8.81
CA PRO A 68 -5.94 -11.45 -9.26
C PRO A 68 -5.06 -11.75 -10.49
N SER A 69 -4.54 -10.72 -11.17
CA SER A 69 -3.70 -10.88 -12.36
C SER A 69 -2.21 -11.14 -12.05
N GLY A 70 -1.82 -11.12 -10.76
CA GLY A 70 -0.44 -11.36 -10.35
C GLY A 70 0.51 -10.21 -10.68
N GLY A 71 0.02 -8.97 -10.72
CA GLY A 71 0.81 -7.79 -11.07
C GLY A 71 1.08 -7.64 -12.57
N GLN A 72 0.27 -8.30 -13.42
CA GLN A 72 0.35 -8.18 -14.88
C GLN A 72 -0.82 -7.33 -15.41
N GLU A 73 -1.23 -6.31 -14.66
CA GLU A 73 -2.15 -5.29 -15.18
C GLU A 73 -1.38 -4.32 -16.07
N ARG A 74 -1.91 -4.06 -17.26
CA ARG A 74 -1.41 -2.99 -18.12
C ARG A 74 -1.86 -1.67 -17.49
N CYS A 75 -0.92 -0.76 -17.24
CA CYS A 75 -1.28 0.60 -16.88
C CYS A 75 -1.91 1.28 -18.10
N ASP A 76 -3.23 1.46 -18.06
CA ASP A 76 -3.93 2.34 -18.98
C ASP A 76 -3.76 3.78 -18.46
N PHE A 77 -2.87 4.53 -19.11
CA PHE A 77 -2.59 5.95 -18.84
C PHE A 77 -3.41 6.87 -19.75
#